data_AF-H2YMA0-F1
#
_entry.id   AF-H2YMA0-F1
#
_cell.length_a   1.000
_cell.length_b   1.000
_cell.length_c   1.000
_cell.angle_alpha   90.00
_cell.angle_beta   90.00
_cell.angle_gamma   90.00
#
_symmetry.space_group_name_H-M   'P 1'
#
loop_
_entity.id
_entity.type
_entity.pdbx_description
1 polymer ?
#
loop_
_entity_poly.entity_id
_entity_poly.type
_entity_poly.pdbx_seq_one_letter_code
_entity_poly.pdbx_strand_id
1 'polypeptide(L)'
;MELLTDKIVVGHSLHCDTRALKLTIPTQWTVDVARLNLIRDKMREKEDKCSGNSYSLKKMALHLLGRRIQTNTHCSVEDATATMDVFKSVAPQWFVANQHLFEQAPSYFDDKYWPSSVHNM
;
A
#
# COMPACT_ATOMS: atom_id res chain seq x y z
N MET A 1 -2.92 3.02 -20.74
CA MET A 1 -3.11 3.01 -19.27
C MET A 1 -1.79 3.43 -18.63
N GLU A 2 -1.33 4.65 -18.93
CA GLU A 2 0.05 5.11 -18.68
C GLU A 2 0.30 5.47 -17.21
N LEU A 3 -0.75 5.85 -16.48
CA LEU A 3 -0.66 6.29 -15.08
C LEU A 3 -0.17 5.20 -14.12
N LEU A 4 -0.46 3.92 -14.43
CA LEU A 4 -0.21 2.77 -13.57
C LEU A 4 1.02 1.95 -13.99
N THR A 5 1.65 2.31 -15.12
CA THR A 5 2.87 1.65 -15.59
C THR A 5 3.97 1.79 -14.54
N ASP A 6 4.60 0.66 -14.19
CA ASP A 6 5.68 0.55 -13.20
C ASP A 6 5.30 1.06 -11.79
N LYS A 7 4.01 1.06 -11.44
CA LYS A 7 3.51 1.46 -10.13
C LYS A 7 2.80 0.32 -9.41
N ILE A 8 2.92 0.35 -8.09
CA ILE A 8 2.11 -0.47 -7.19
C ILE A 8 0.93 0.36 -6.70
N VAL A 9 -0.28 -0.17 -6.89
CA VAL A 9 -1.51 0.46 -6.43
C VAL A 9 -1.82 -0.02 -5.02
N VAL A 10 -1.76 0.91 -4.06
CA VAL A 10 -2.10 0.66 -2.66
C VAL A 10 -3.52 1.15 -2.39
N GLY A 11 -4.36 0.32 -1.75
CA GLY A 11 -5.76 0.65 -1.49
C GLY A 11 -6.36 -0.16 -0.34
N HIS A 12 -7.60 0.16 0.01
CA HIS A 12 -8.44 -0.63 0.92
C HIS A 12 -9.60 -1.19 0.12
N SER A 13 -9.74 -2.52 0.05
CA SER A 13 -10.79 -3.18 -0.75
C SER A 13 -10.74 -2.87 -2.25
N LEU A 14 -9.53 -2.82 -2.84
CA LEU A 14 -9.25 -2.42 -4.24
C LEU A 14 -10.14 -3.06 -5.32
N HIS A 15 -10.69 -4.25 -5.06
CA HIS A 15 -11.61 -4.93 -5.97
C HIS A 15 -12.88 -4.11 -6.28
N CYS A 16 -13.34 -3.29 -5.33
CA CYS A 16 -14.47 -2.39 -5.51
C CYS A 16 -14.11 -1.29 -6.52
N ASP A 17 -12.99 -0.60 -6.30
CA ASP A 17 -12.54 0.54 -7.10
C ASP A 17 -12.19 0.12 -8.53
N THR A 18 -11.40 -0.95 -8.67
CA THR A 18 -10.99 -1.48 -9.97
C THR A 18 -12.18 -1.93 -10.81
N ARG A 19 -13.21 -2.53 -10.20
CA ARG A 19 -14.45 -2.89 -10.89
C ARG A 19 -15.22 -1.65 -11.36
N ALA A 20 -15.37 -0.65 -10.51
CA ALA A 20 -16.07 0.60 -10.86
C ALA A 20 -15.36 1.35 -12.00
N LEU A 21 -14.02 1.35 -11.99
CA LEU A 21 -13.17 1.98 -13.00
C LEU A 21 -12.93 1.11 -14.24
N LYS A 22 -13.43 -0.14 -14.26
CA LYS A 22 -13.19 -1.14 -15.31
C LYS A 22 -11.69 -1.35 -15.60
N LEU A 23 -10.88 -1.31 -14.55
CA LEU A 23 -9.44 -1.56 -14.60
C LEU A 23 -9.14 -3.01 -14.27
N THR A 24 -8.15 -3.59 -14.94
CA THR A 24 -7.57 -4.88 -14.59
C THR A 24 -6.11 -4.67 -14.28
N ILE A 25 -5.75 -4.82 -13.00
CA ILE A 25 -4.39 -4.66 -12.51
C ILE A 25 -3.96 -6.04 -11.96
N PRO A 26 -2.83 -6.60 -12.42
CA PRO A 26 -2.33 -7.85 -11.89
C PRO A 26 -2.11 -7.78 -10.38
N THR A 27 -2.37 -8.88 -9.67
CA THR A 27 -2.33 -8.89 -8.20
C THR A 27 -0.96 -8.54 -7.64
N GLN A 28 0.13 -8.84 -8.35
CA GLN A 28 1.48 -8.47 -7.92
C GLN A 28 1.72 -6.94 -7.89
N TRP A 29 0.94 -6.17 -8.64
CA TRP A 29 1.02 -4.70 -8.69
C TRP A 29 -0.03 -4.01 -7.81
N THR A 30 -0.68 -4.78 -6.92
CA THR A 30 -1.69 -4.26 -5.99
C THR A 30 -1.35 -4.63 -4.56
N VAL A 31 -1.57 -3.70 -3.65
CA VAL A 31 -1.48 -3.93 -2.20
C VAL A 31 -2.80 -3.51 -1.57
N ASP A 32 -3.61 -4.49 -1.17
CA ASP A 32 -4.80 -4.26 -0.38
C ASP A 32 -4.44 -4.33 1.11
N VAL A 33 -4.42 -3.18 1.79
CA VAL A 33 -4.05 -3.09 3.21
C VAL A 33 -4.99 -3.90 4.10
N ALA A 34 -6.23 -4.15 3.64
CA ALA A 34 -7.21 -4.95 4.37
C ALA A 34 -6.90 -6.45 4.36
N ARG A 35 -6.06 -6.91 3.43
CA ARG A 35 -5.69 -8.32 3.22
C ARG A 35 -4.20 -8.60 3.49
N LEU A 36 -3.42 -7.56 3.77
CA LEU A 36 -1.98 -7.70 3.98
C LEU A 36 -1.69 -8.30 5.36
N ASN A 37 -1.02 -9.45 5.39
CA ASN A 37 -0.70 -10.16 6.64
C ASN A 37 0.09 -9.29 7.63
N LEU A 38 1.08 -8.52 7.14
CA LEU A 38 1.86 -7.60 7.99
C LEU A 38 0.98 -6.59 8.75
N ILE A 39 -0.09 -6.08 8.11
CA ILE A 39 -1.05 -5.17 8.75
C ILE A 39 -1.90 -5.93 9.76
N ARG A 40 -2.36 -7.13 9.40
CA ARG A 40 -3.15 -7.97 10.30
C ARG A 40 -2.38 -8.32 11.56
N ASP A 41 -1.11 -8.63 11.44
CA ASP A 41 -0.25 -8.98 12.57
C ASP A 41 -0.03 -7.76 13.48
N LYS A 42 0.26 -6.58 12.92
CA LYS A 42 0.31 -5.32 13.67
C LYS A 42 -1.01 -4.96 14.38
N MET A 43 -2.14 -5.26 13.76
CA MET A 43 -3.45 -5.05 14.38
C MET A 43 -3.67 -6.00 15.56
N ARG A 44 -3.25 -7.27 15.44
CA ARG A 44 -3.34 -8.26 16.54
C ARG A 44 -2.45 -7.90 17.73
N GLU A 45 -1.26 -7.37 17.48
CA GLU A 45 -0.37 -6.89 18.55
C GLU A 45 -0.98 -5.74 19.37
N LYS A 46 -1.80 -4.89 18.73
CA LYS A 46 -2.41 -3.72 19.37
C LYS A 46 -3.83 -3.94 19.89
N GLU A 47 -4.50 -5.03 19.51
CA GLU A 47 -5.89 -5.28 19.83
C GLU A 47 -6.12 -6.73 20.26
N ASP A 48 -6.21 -6.96 21.58
CA ASP A 48 -6.38 -8.27 22.22
C ASP A 48 -7.63 -9.06 21.79
N LYS A 49 -8.59 -8.44 21.07
CA LYS A 49 -9.93 -8.99 20.83
C LYS A 49 -10.48 -8.77 19.42
N CYS A 50 -9.73 -9.12 18.38
CA CYS A 50 -10.27 -9.14 17.03
C CYS A 50 -10.20 -10.51 16.34
N SER A 51 -11.37 -11.17 16.28
CA SER A 51 -11.65 -12.37 15.50
C SER A 51 -12.32 -11.98 14.17
N GLY A 52 -11.52 -11.67 13.16
CA GLY A 52 -12.03 -11.38 11.82
C GLY A 52 -10.97 -11.53 10.74
N ASN A 53 -11.41 -11.78 9.50
CA ASN A 53 -10.52 -11.97 8.35
C ASN A 53 -9.97 -10.66 7.77
N SER A 54 -10.57 -9.50 8.07
CA SER A 54 -10.14 -8.20 7.56
C SER A 54 -10.62 -7.04 8.45
N TYR A 55 -9.80 -5.99 8.57
CA TYR A 55 -10.14 -4.79 9.35
C TYR A 55 -10.66 -3.67 8.44
N SER A 56 -11.63 -2.89 8.93
CA SER A 56 -12.06 -1.68 8.23
C SER A 56 -10.96 -0.62 8.26
N LEU A 57 -10.91 0.25 7.25
CA LEU A 57 -9.94 1.35 7.20
C LEU A 57 -10.05 2.25 8.44
N LYS A 58 -11.27 2.52 8.91
CA LYS A 58 -11.53 3.27 10.14
C LYS A 58 -10.88 2.65 11.38
N LYS A 59 -10.93 1.32 11.51
CA LYS A 59 -10.24 0.59 12.60
C LYS A 59 -8.74 0.69 12.42
N MET A 60 -8.21 0.39 11.24
CA MET A 60 -6.76 0.45 11.00
C MET A 60 -6.18 1.84 11.26
N ALA A 61 -6.85 2.89 10.77
CA ALA A 61 -6.43 4.27 11.01
C ALA A 61 -6.43 4.62 12.51
N LEU A 62 -7.45 4.18 13.25
CA LEU A 62 -7.53 4.45 14.68
C LEU A 62 -6.44 3.69 15.47
N HIS A 63 -6.27 2.39 15.22
CA HIS A 63 -5.38 1.54 16.01
C HIS A 63 -3.90 1.68 15.62
N LEU A 64 -3.61 1.80 14.33
CA LEU A 64 -2.23 1.90 13.86
C LEU A 64 -1.72 3.33 13.91
N LEU A 65 -2.56 4.31 13.59
CA LEU A 65 -2.17 5.71 13.43
C LEU A 65 -2.71 6.64 14.53
N GLY A 66 -3.61 6.18 15.40
CA GLY A 66 -4.28 7.04 16.38
C GLY A 66 -5.25 8.05 15.76
N ARG A 67 -5.63 7.87 14.49
CA ARG A 67 -6.40 8.85 13.72
C ARG A 67 -7.84 8.39 13.50
N ARG A 68 -8.80 9.24 13.88
CA ARG A 68 -10.21 9.07 13.51
C ARG A 68 -10.42 9.65 12.12
N ILE A 69 -10.85 8.82 11.18
CA ILE A 69 -11.25 9.19 9.82
C ILE A 69 -12.74 8.91 9.61
N GLN A 70 -13.32 9.40 8.53
CA GLN A 70 -14.72 9.15 8.19
C GLN A 70 -15.65 9.51 9.37
N THR A 71 -15.43 10.68 9.95
CA THR A 71 -16.17 11.18 11.13
C THR A 71 -17.52 11.78 10.75
N ASN A 72 -17.62 12.37 9.56
CA ASN A 72 -18.86 12.89 8.98
C ASN A 72 -19.20 12.11 7.72
N THR A 73 -18.81 12.63 6.55
CA THR A 73 -18.96 12.00 5.25
C THR A 73 -17.66 11.35 4.79
N HIS A 74 -17.75 10.35 3.92
CA HIS A 74 -16.57 9.75 3.30
C HIS A 74 -15.87 10.76 2.37
N CYS A 75 -14.56 10.87 2.49
CA CYS A 75 -13.72 11.68 1.62
C CYS A 75 -12.66 10.78 0.97
N SER A 76 -12.69 10.66 -0.36
CA SER A 76 -11.75 9.80 -1.09
C SER A 76 -10.29 10.19 -0.86
N VAL A 77 -10.00 11.48 -0.69
CA VAL A 77 -8.66 11.99 -0.37
C VAL A 77 -8.23 11.55 1.02
N GLU A 78 -9.12 11.64 2.02
CA GLU A 78 -8.86 11.16 3.38
C GLU A 78 -8.61 9.65 3.37
N ASP A 79 -9.46 8.89 2.68
CA ASP A 79 -9.38 7.44 2.62
C ASP A 79 -8.11 6.95 1.92
N ALA A 80 -7.74 7.56 0.79
CA ALA A 80 -6.49 7.26 0.09
C ALA A 80 -5.25 7.60 0.94
N THR A 81 -5.27 8.77 1.61
CA THR A 81 -4.21 9.20 2.52
C THR A 81 -4.08 8.22 3.69
N ALA A 82 -5.20 7.85 4.31
CA ALA A 82 -5.21 6.93 5.43
C ALA A 82 -4.75 5.53 5.07
N THR A 83 -5.15 5.03 3.92
CA THR A 83 -4.66 3.77 3.37
C THR A 83 -3.14 3.81 3.19
N MET A 84 -2.62 4.87 2.58
CA MET A 84 -1.19 5.02 2.33
C MET A 84 -0.39 5.09 3.65
N ASP A 85 -0.88 5.84 4.64
CA ASP A 85 -0.22 5.93 5.95
C ASP A 85 -0.22 4.59 6.70
N VAL A 86 -1.32 3.83 6.61
CA VAL A 86 -1.39 2.47 7.12
C VAL A 86 -0.34 1.59 6.44
N PHE A 87 -0.24 1.62 5.11
CA PHE A 87 0.76 0.86 4.36
C PHE A 87 2.20 1.25 4.74
N LYS A 88 2.50 2.55 4.84
CA LYS A 88 3.82 3.06 5.25
C LYS A 88 4.30 2.48 6.57
N SER A 89 3.39 2.14 7.49
CA SER A 89 3.75 1.50 8.75
C SER A 89 4.41 0.13 8.58
N VAL A 90 4.19 -0.58 7.46
CA VAL A 90 4.77 -1.89 7.14
C VAL A 90 5.59 -1.90 5.85
N ALA A 91 5.69 -0.75 5.17
CA ALA A 91 6.36 -0.63 3.88
C ALA A 91 7.81 -1.15 3.91
N PRO A 92 8.64 -0.86 4.93
CA PRO A 92 10.00 -1.41 4.97
C PRO A 92 10.04 -2.95 4.91
N GLN A 93 9.23 -3.62 5.74
CA GLN A 93 9.13 -5.08 5.75
C GLN A 93 8.55 -5.62 4.44
N TRP A 94 7.56 -4.91 3.89
CA TRP A 94 6.92 -5.28 2.63
C TRP A 94 7.92 -5.20 1.47
N PHE A 95 8.73 -4.13 1.37
CA PHE A 95 9.73 -3.96 0.31
C PHE A 95 10.80 -5.03 0.36
N VAL A 96 11.31 -5.38 1.56
CA VAL A 96 12.27 -6.47 1.72
C VAL A 96 11.69 -7.80 1.21
N ALA A 97 10.44 -8.12 1.58
CA ALA A 97 9.79 -9.35 1.13
C ALA A 97 9.44 -9.37 -0.37
N ASN A 98 9.30 -8.20 -0.99
CA ASN A 98 8.88 -8.04 -2.39
C ASN A 98 9.99 -7.44 -3.26
N GLN A 99 11.26 -7.56 -2.86
CA GLN A 99 12.40 -7.00 -3.59
C GLN A 99 12.45 -7.48 -5.05
N HIS A 100 12.06 -8.74 -5.29
CA HIS A 100 11.96 -9.35 -6.62
C HIS A 100 11.05 -8.60 -7.60
N LEU A 101 10.06 -7.83 -7.12
CA LEU A 101 9.21 -7.00 -7.99
C LEU A 101 9.96 -5.79 -8.56
N PHE A 102 11.11 -5.44 -7.98
CA PHE A 102 11.93 -4.29 -8.36
C PHE A 102 13.25 -4.69 -9.03
N GLU A 103 13.57 -5.98 -9.11
CA GLU A 103 14.82 -6.47 -9.73
C GLU A 103 14.89 -6.18 -11.23
N GLN A 104 13.75 -5.93 -11.89
CA GLN A 104 13.68 -5.54 -13.30
C GLN A 104 13.42 -4.05 -13.51
N ALA A 105 13.27 -3.28 -12.44
CA ALA A 105 13.17 -1.83 -12.56
C ALA A 105 14.57 -1.29 -12.88
N PRO A 106 14.72 -0.38 -13.86
CA PRO A 106 15.99 0.32 -14.04
C PRO A 106 16.40 0.93 -12.70
N SER A 107 17.67 0.79 -12.34
CA SER A 107 18.20 1.42 -11.12
C SER A 107 17.80 2.88 -11.15
N TYR A 108 17.49 3.45 -9.98
CA TYR A 108 17.33 4.90 -9.87
C TYR A 108 18.56 5.64 -10.46
N PHE A 109 19.72 4.99 -10.44
CA PHE A 109 20.97 5.50 -10.99
C PHE A 109 21.13 5.30 -12.50
N ASP A 110 20.27 4.52 -13.16
CA ASP A 110 20.35 4.23 -14.60
C ASP A 110 19.64 5.29 -15.46
N ASP A 111 19.09 6.36 -14.87
CA ASP A 111 18.44 7.42 -15.62
C ASP A 111 19.45 8.40 -16.26
N LYS A 112 19.01 9.12 -17.30
CA LYS A 112 19.89 10.03 -18.07
C LYS A 112 20.42 11.23 -17.27
N TYR A 113 19.96 11.42 -16.04
CA TYR A 113 20.30 12.58 -15.22
C TYR A 113 21.49 12.29 -14.30
N TRP A 114 21.92 11.03 -14.18
CA TRP A 114 22.99 10.65 -13.28
C TRP A 114 24.31 10.38 -14.03
N PRO A 115 25.46 10.93 -13.56
CA PRO A 115 26.72 10.87 -14.28
C PRO A 115 27.33 9.46 -14.25
N SER A 116 27.89 8.98 -15.36
CA SER A 116 28.37 7.59 -15.53
C SER A 116 29.34 7.06 -14.47
N SER A 117 30.00 7.95 -13.69
CA SER A 117 30.90 7.62 -12.58
C SER A 117 30.26 6.81 -11.45
N VAL A 118 28.94 6.81 -11.37
CA VAL A 118 28.13 6.21 -10.30
C VAL A 118 27.76 4.74 -10.54
N HIS A 119 27.97 4.23 -11.76
CA HIS A 119 27.66 2.85 -12.11
C HIS A 119 28.83 1.87 -11.78
N ASN A 120 29.96 2.40 -11.31
CA ASN A 120 31.19 1.64 -11.02
C ASN A 120 31.52 1.54 -9.51
N MET A 121 30.54 1.74 -8.62
CA MET A 121 30.70 1.59 -7.17
C MET A 121 29.99 0.33 -6.66
#